data_AF-A0A1B8J5Z3-F1
#
_entry.id   AF-A0A1B8J5Z3-F1
#
_cell.length_a   1.000
_cell.length_b   1.000
_cell.length_c   1.000
_cell.angle_alpha   90.00
_cell.angle_beta   90.00
_cell.angle_gamma   90.00
#
_symmetry.space_group_name_H-M   'P 1'
#
loop_
_entity.id
_entity.type
_entity.pdbx_description
1 polymer ?
#
loop_
_entity_poly.entity_id
_entity_poly.type
_entity_poly.pdbx_seq_one_letter_code
_entity_poly.pdbx_strand_id
1 'polypeptide(L)'
;MQGAPKTQNQNMQDEESLEVLDMLCVALHFAGLKEGAIEQALDAYMEELDSFDDDDAYGQEQMIEIIKRIRTTYPTLFNPPR
;
A
#
# COMPACT_ATOMS: atom_id res chain seq x y z
N MET A 1 25.71 -31.21 10.89
CA MET A 1 24.44 -30.63 10.41
C MET A 1 24.79 -29.28 9.79
N GLN A 2 24.84 -29.21 8.46
CA GLN A 2 25.12 -27.94 7.75
C GLN A 2 23.81 -27.19 7.61
N GLY A 3 23.70 -26.01 8.23
CA GLY A 3 22.58 -25.10 8.04
C GLY A 3 22.65 -24.50 6.63
N ALA A 4 21.55 -24.57 5.88
CA ALA A 4 21.44 -24.04 4.53
C ALA A 4 21.71 -22.52 4.47
N PRO A 5 22.22 -21.98 3.34
CA PRO A 5 22.41 -20.54 3.18
C PRO A 5 21.04 -19.88 2.95
N LYS A 6 20.45 -19.30 3.99
CA LYS A 6 19.18 -18.55 3.90
C LYS A 6 19.37 -17.04 3.63
N THR A 7 20.59 -16.54 3.48
CA THR A 7 20.89 -15.16 3.91
C THR A 7 20.99 -14.08 2.82
N GLN A 8 20.83 -14.40 1.54
CA GLN A 8 21.04 -13.40 0.46
C GLN A 8 19.81 -13.18 -0.42
N ASN A 9 19.08 -14.25 -0.75
CA ASN A 9 17.87 -14.15 -1.57
C ASN A 9 16.65 -13.64 -0.78
N GLN A 10 16.61 -13.89 0.54
CA GLN A 10 15.55 -13.36 1.41
C GLN A 10 15.70 -11.85 1.65
N ASN A 11 16.93 -11.37 1.85
CA ASN A 11 17.20 -9.95 2.06
C ASN A 11 16.81 -9.09 0.84
N MET A 12 17.03 -9.57 -0.39
CA MET A 12 16.61 -8.85 -1.60
C MET A 12 15.08 -8.74 -1.70
N GLN A 13 14.34 -9.80 -1.34
CA GLN A 13 12.87 -9.78 -1.35
C GLN A 13 12.30 -8.82 -0.29
N ASP A 14 12.94 -8.73 0.87
CA ASP A 14 12.54 -7.79 1.92
C ASP A 14 12.79 -6.33 1.49
N GLU A 15 13.93 -6.05 0.85
CA GLU A 15 14.26 -4.72 0.31
C GLU A 15 13.28 -4.29 -0.80
N GLU A 16 12.95 -5.19 -1.74
CA GLU A 16 11.96 -4.92 -2.80
C GLU A 16 10.56 -4.65 -2.22
N SER A 17 10.17 -5.38 -1.17
CA SER A 17 8.89 -5.19 -0.50
C SER A 17 8.80 -3.83 0.20
N LEU A 18 9.90 -3.40 0.83
CA LEU A 18 10.00 -2.07 1.45
C LEU A 18 9.92 -0.96 0.39
N GLU A 19 10.58 -1.13 -0.75
CA GLU A 19 10.52 -0.16 -1.85
C GLU A 19 9.09 -0.01 -2.39
N VAL A 20 8.35 -1.11 -2.53
CA VAL A 20 6.93 -1.08 -2.94
C VAL A 20 6.06 -0.35 -1.93
N LEU A 21 6.28 -0.58 -0.63
CA LEU A 21 5.55 0.13 0.43
C LEU A 21 5.86 1.64 0.41
N ASP A 22 7.12 2.02 0.19
CA ASP A 22 7.52 3.42 0.06
C ASP A 22 6.85 4.08 -1.15
N MET A 23 6.79 3.39 -2.30
CA MET A 23 6.07 3.88 -3.48
C MET A 23 4.57 4.09 -3.22
N LEU A 24 3.93 3.21 -2.45
CA LEU A 24 2.54 3.40 -2.03
C LEU A 24 2.39 4.64 -1.14
N CYS A 25 3.28 4.83 -0.17
CA CYS A 25 3.29 6.03 0.67
C CYS A 25 3.43 7.31 -0.16
N VAL A 26 4.30 7.31 -1.16
CA VAL A 26 4.48 8.42 -2.11
C VAL A 26 3.23 8.66 -2.93
N ALA A 27 2.58 7.62 -3.44
CA ALA A 27 1.33 7.73 -4.19
C ALA A 27 0.21 8.36 -3.34
N LEU A 28 0.08 7.93 -2.08
CA LEU A 28 -0.89 8.49 -1.13
C LEU A 28 -0.59 9.96 -0.80
N HIS A 29 0.68 10.32 -0.62
CA HIS A 29 1.09 11.72 -0.45
C HIS A 29 0.62 12.58 -1.63
N PHE A 30 0.87 12.15 -2.87
CA PHE A 30 0.44 12.86 -4.07
C PHE A 30 -1.08 12.81 -4.30
N ALA A 31 -1.78 11.82 -3.74
CA ALA A 31 -3.24 11.79 -3.68
C ALA A 31 -3.82 12.81 -2.68
N GLY A 32 -2.97 13.53 -1.94
CA GLY A 32 -3.34 14.61 -1.03
C GLY A 32 -3.52 14.17 0.42
N LEU A 33 -2.98 13.01 0.81
CA LEU A 33 -3.04 12.55 2.20
C LEU A 33 -2.41 13.58 3.16
N LYS A 34 -3.04 13.79 4.32
CA LYS A 34 -2.53 14.68 5.37
C LYS A 34 -1.29 14.10 6.04
N GLU A 35 -0.40 14.98 6.48
CA GLU A 35 0.72 14.60 7.33
C GLU A 35 0.21 13.89 8.60
N GLY A 36 0.83 12.78 8.97
CA GLY A 36 0.44 11.97 10.12
C GLY A 36 -0.75 11.02 9.91
N ALA A 37 -1.37 11.01 8.73
CA ALA A 37 -2.47 10.09 8.42
C ALA A 37 -2.02 8.79 7.71
N ILE A 38 -0.71 8.58 7.55
CA ILE A 38 -0.16 7.47 6.75
C ILE A 38 -0.51 6.09 7.30
N GLU A 39 -0.38 5.88 8.61
CA GLU A 39 -0.71 4.59 9.24
C GLU A 39 -2.18 4.23 9.01
N GLN A 40 -3.09 5.17 9.26
CA GLN A 40 -4.53 4.98 9.03
C GLN A 40 -4.86 4.73 7.55
N ALA A 41 -4.13 5.36 6.63
CA ALA A 41 -4.32 5.14 5.20
C ALA A 41 -3.81 3.77 4.74
N LEU A 42 -2.72 3.27 5.33
CA LEU A 42 -2.20 1.92 5.07
C LEU A 42 -3.13 0.85 5.65
N ASP A 43 -3.64 1.04 6.86
CA ASP A 43 -4.63 0.13 7.46
C ASP A 43 -5.88 0.05 6.56
N ALA A 44 -6.42 1.21 6.14
CA ALA A 44 -7.56 1.27 5.23
C ALA A 44 -7.26 0.62 3.87
N TYR A 45 -6.01 0.71 3.39
CA TYR A 45 -5.60 0.05 2.15
C TYR A 45 -5.65 -1.46 2.26
N MET A 46 -5.16 -2.02 3.37
CA MET A 46 -5.20 -3.47 3.61
C MET A 46 -6.64 -3.96 3.75
N GLU A 47 -7.50 -3.22 4.45
CA GLU A 47 -8.93 -3.54 4.56
C GLU A 47 -9.64 -3.55 3.20
N GLU A 48 -9.38 -2.55 2.35
CA GLU A 48 -9.95 -2.51 1.00
C GLU A 48 -9.37 -3.63 0.13
N LEU A 49 -8.08 -3.95 0.25
CA LEU A 49 -7.44 -5.04 -0.49
C LEU A 49 -8.09 -6.40 -0.15
N ASP A 50 -8.32 -6.67 1.13
CA ASP A 50 -9.01 -7.88 1.60
C ASP A 50 -10.47 -7.98 1.09
N SER A 51 -11.04 -6.88 0.61
CA SER A 51 -12.40 -6.83 0.05
C SER A 51 -12.47 -7.15 -1.45
N PHE A 52 -11.32 -7.19 -2.15
CA PHE A 52 -11.27 -7.61 -3.55
C PHE A 52 -11.38 -9.12 -3.67
N ASP A 53 -11.97 -9.58 -4.79
CA ASP A 53 -12.06 -11.00 -5.08
C ASP A 53 -10.67 -11.56 -5.40
N ASP A 54 -10.27 -12.64 -4.72
CA ASP A 54 -8.96 -13.29 -4.89
C ASP A 54 -8.77 -13.83 -6.33
N ASP A 55 -9.86 -13.99 -7.08
CA ASP A 55 -9.85 -14.44 -8.48
C ASP A 55 -9.49 -13.31 -9.48
N ASP A 56 -9.52 -12.04 -9.07
CA ASP A 56 -9.13 -10.90 -9.92
C ASP A 56 -7.61 -10.67 -9.86
N ALA A 57 -7.00 -10.43 -11.02
CA ALA A 57 -5.57 -10.12 -11.09
C ALA A 57 -5.27 -8.79 -10.40
N TYR A 58 -4.59 -8.83 -9.25
CA TYR A 58 -4.10 -7.63 -8.58
C TYR A 58 -3.07 -6.88 -9.44
N GLY A 59 -3.28 -5.58 -9.62
CA GLY A 59 -2.43 -4.74 -10.43
C GLY A 59 -2.71 -3.26 -10.23
N GLN A 60 -2.15 -2.43 -11.12
CA GLN A 60 -2.20 -0.96 -11.00
C GLN A 60 -3.63 -0.41 -10.93
N GLU A 61 -4.56 -0.97 -11.72
CA GLU A 61 -5.95 -0.50 -11.76
C GLU A 61 -6.64 -0.71 -10.41
N GLN A 62 -6.41 -1.85 -9.76
CA GLN A 62 -6.93 -2.14 -8.42
C GLN A 62 -6.34 -1.20 -7.39
N MET A 63 -5.02 -0.95 -7.42
CA MET A 63 -4.39 0.02 -6.51
C MET A 63 -5.01 1.42 -6.64
N ILE A 64 -5.28 1.86 -7.87
CA ILE A 64 -5.93 3.14 -8.14
C ILE A 64 -7.35 3.17 -7.57
N GLU A 65 -8.14 2.11 -7.77
CA GLU A 65 -9.51 2.02 -7.25
C GLU A 65 -9.54 1.98 -5.73
N ILE A 66 -8.62 1.24 -5.09
CA ILE A 66 -8.45 1.23 -3.64
C ILE A 66 -8.16 2.64 -3.12
N ILE A 67 -7.16 3.34 -3.68
CA ILE A 67 -6.81 4.70 -3.23
C ILE A 67 -8.00 5.66 -3.41
N LYS A 68 -8.76 5.54 -4.51
CA LYS A 68 -9.99 6.32 -4.71
C LYS A 68 -11.03 6.02 -3.64
N ARG A 69 -11.26 4.73 -3.33
CA ARG A 69 -12.22 4.30 -2.30
C ARG A 69 -11.82 4.84 -0.93
N ILE A 70 -10.56 4.66 -0.52
CA ILE A 70 -10.04 5.21 0.74
C ILE A 70 -10.30 6.72 0.81
N ARG A 71 -10.06 7.46 -0.28
CA ARG A 71 -10.34 8.90 -0.33
C ARG A 71 -11.82 9.25 -0.19
N THR A 72 -12.71 8.42 -0.71
CA THR A 72 -14.17 8.61 -0.58
C THR A 72 -14.72 8.18 0.78
N THR A 73 -14.19 7.10 1.36
CA THR A 73 -14.61 6.51 2.63
C THR A 73 -14.06 7.31 3.81
N TYR A 74 -12.81 7.76 3.70
CA TYR A 74 -12.08 8.48 4.75
C TYR A 74 -11.64 9.87 4.28
N PRO A 75 -12.58 10.75 3.87
CA PRO A 75 -12.23 12.06 3.31
C PRO A 75 -11.49 12.96 4.32
N THR A 76 -11.64 12.69 5.61
CA THR A 76 -10.93 13.40 6.70
C THR A 76 -9.42 13.15 6.71
N LEU A 77 -8.95 12.04 6.12
CA LEU A 77 -7.52 11.75 5.99
C LEU A 77 -6.85 12.56 4.88
N PHE A 78 -7.62 13.10 3.93
CA PHE A 78 -7.11 13.80 2.76
C PHE A 78 -7.36 15.31 2.85
N ASN A 79 -6.47 16.07 2.22
CA ASN A 79 -6.70 17.47 1.95
C ASN A 79 -7.85 17.63 0.95
N PRO A 80 -8.65 18.71 1.06
CA PRO A 80 -9.66 19.01 0.06
C PRO A 80 -9.00 19.17 -1.33
N PRO A 81 -9.68 18.74 -2.42
CA PRO A 81 -9.18 18.96 -3.77
C PRO A 81 -8.91 20.46 -3.98
N ARG A 82 -7.70 20.78 -4.44
CA ARG A 82 -7.30 22.15 -4.82
C ARG A 82 -7.76 22.47 -6.23
#